data_AF-A0A9W6ZSM9-F1
#
_entry.id   AF-A0A9W6ZSM9-F1
#
_cell.length_a   1.000
_cell.length_b   1.000
_cell.length_c   1.000
_cell.angle_alpha   90.00
_cell.angle_beta   90.00
_cell.angle_gamma   90.00
#
_symmetry.space_group_name_H-M   'P 1'
#
loop_
_entity.id
_entity.type
_entity.pdbx_description
1 polymer ?
#
loop_
_entity_poly.entity_id
_entity_poly.type
_entity_poly.pdbx_seq_one_letter_code
_entity_poly.pdbx_strand_id
1 'polypeptide(L)'
;MSSIAFVQLSSALGLEESSVYYSALLSTLSTGRTFLLSLFHLLSLLSSPFLNLSLIIFKHLKPHIILTLSNILEYERELSNELKAIQLLLLLFLLTCYMLKRYIQRKRYIPRLTSYLSSFQTRLKTHYKNFIKKVHNINSTLAFILPHITYILICLTSWKYLKPQVTWLSSGWMVPLISVVYPVFGTVSVLRGRLRVGLNWKPEIKEEVVGGSKTKKINEPSTPENLKNLGFTSPMTSPILRVGGGKRTKSFGGPNAALRLESDSDVIAAIQYWTVYGVVTSVYTGLSYLPVLAKYVVHYQGLSSPIKFFFFAWLHLPFEGTEVIYRYACPLALRFADGSNGEIKNDSVMSFINKLTSLIGLMHMVGLCGPKTRDRVNIVLRESLSVVPSVVCLGMPGYFTRFGVVWSSLLVPSANSARGNRNFENDVVGAEEIQTRWLKYWCVYATTSGVLHYLEPVLSWVPFSTHAILVLFMAMSLPGLGVCEFLFQIIVNEAVGWGIISGEGFKDVGETMVVRGIRAVSRAEKMRGEKKKKMEEEGEDKKGGEKKEEEEETIETKKNK
;
A
#
# COMPACT_ATOMS: atom_id res chain seq x y z
N MET A 1 1.70 34.92 -32.79
CA MET A 1 2.78 35.29 -33.73
C MET A 1 3.91 34.23 -33.77
N SER A 2 3.63 32.93 -33.79
CA SER A 2 4.71 31.93 -33.57
C SER A 2 4.46 30.53 -34.16
N SER A 3 4.10 30.44 -35.45
CA SER A 3 4.34 29.22 -36.22
C SER A 3 4.78 29.56 -37.65
N ILE A 4 4.20 30.61 -38.24
CA ILE A 4 4.55 31.09 -39.58
C ILE A 4 6.01 31.57 -39.65
N ALA A 5 6.48 32.31 -38.65
CA ALA A 5 7.86 32.79 -38.59
C ALA A 5 8.89 31.65 -38.45
N PHE A 6 8.51 30.54 -37.81
CA PHE A 6 9.39 29.39 -37.63
C PHE A 6 9.42 28.49 -38.88
N VAL A 7 8.29 28.36 -39.58
CA VAL A 7 8.20 27.65 -40.87
C VAL A 7 8.99 28.38 -41.96
N GLN A 8 8.95 29.72 -41.98
CA GLN A 8 9.77 30.50 -42.92
C GLN A 8 11.27 30.41 -42.59
N LEU A 9 11.64 30.34 -41.31
CA LEU A 9 13.03 30.18 -40.88
C LEU A 9 13.57 28.76 -41.16
N SER A 10 12.76 27.71 -40.99
CA SER A 10 13.20 26.33 -41.27
C SER A 10 13.28 26.04 -42.77
N SER A 11 12.42 26.67 -43.57
CA SER A 11 12.49 26.67 -45.04
C SER A 11 13.77 27.35 -45.54
N ALA A 12 14.14 28.49 -44.96
CA ALA A 12 15.37 29.21 -45.31
C ALA A 12 16.66 28.45 -44.94
N LEU A 13 16.60 27.49 -43.99
CA LEU A 13 17.74 26.72 -43.50
C LEU A 13 17.88 25.33 -44.17
N GLY A 14 17.05 24.99 -45.16
CA GLY A 14 17.14 23.71 -45.88
C GLY A 14 16.80 22.47 -45.04
N LEU A 15 16.08 22.64 -43.92
CA LEU A 15 15.70 21.56 -43.01
C LEU A 15 14.30 21.01 -43.35
N GLU A 16 14.06 20.61 -44.59
CA GLU A 16 12.74 20.17 -45.06
C GLU A 16 12.20 18.97 -44.27
N GLU A 17 13.06 18.02 -43.87
CA GLU A 17 12.67 16.85 -43.06
C GLU A 17 12.16 17.24 -41.67
N SER A 18 12.69 18.30 -41.06
CA SER A 18 12.32 18.72 -39.70
C SER A 18 10.87 19.24 -39.59
N SER A 19 10.31 19.76 -40.69
CA SER A 19 8.94 20.26 -40.75
C SER A 19 7.89 19.14 -40.71
N VAL A 20 8.21 17.99 -41.32
CA VAL A 20 7.39 16.77 -41.29
C VAL A 20 7.39 16.15 -39.89
N TYR A 21 8.54 16.13 -39.21
CA TYR A 21 8.61 15.66 -37.81
C TYR A 21 7.89 16.60 -36.84
N TYR A 22 7.99 17.93 -37.04
CA TYR A 22 7.30 18.89 -36.17
C TYR A 22 5.78 18.81 -36.32
N SER A 23 5.27 18.65 -37.55
CA SER A 23 3.84 18.43 -37.81
C SER A 23 3.37 17.06 -37.30
N ALA A 24 4.16 15.99 -37.42
CA ALA A 24 3.87 14.69 -36.84
C ALA A 24 3.86 14.73 -35.29
N LEU A 25 4.81 15.44 -34.67
CA LEU A 25 4.92 15.66 -33.23
C LEU A 25 3.77 16.53 -32.70
N LEU A 26 3.36 17.56 -33.43
CA LEU A 26 2.14 18.33 -33.14
C LEU A 26 0.88 17.48 -33.30
N SER A 27 0.82 16.58 -34.29
CA SER A 27 -0.31 15.66 -34.46
C SER A 27 -0.36 14.60 -33.35
N THR A 28 0.80 14.16 -32.83
CA THR A 28 0.92 13.19 -31.73
C THR A 28 0.78 13.81 -30.35
N LEU A 29 1.21 15.06 -30.16
CA LEU A 29 0.85 15.87 -28.99
C LEU A 29 -0.62 16.26 -29.01
N SER A 30 -1.19 16.51 -30.20
CA SER A 30 -2.61 16.71 -30.39
C SER A 30 -3.38 15.43 -30.06
N THR A 31 -2.98 14.26 -30.58
CA THR A 31 -3.62 12.97 -30.25
C THR A 31 -3.37 12.49 -28.83
N GLY A 32 -2.22 12.79 -28.23
CA GLY A 32 -1.92 12.52 -26.82
C GLY A 32 -2.69 13.45 -25.89
N ARG A 33 -2.85 14.73 -26.25
CA ARG A 33 -3.70 15.69 -25.53
C ARG A 33 -5.17 15.34 -25.68
N THR A 34 -5.64 14.94 -26.87
CA THR A 34 -7.02 14.47 -27.04
C THR A 34 -7.25 13.13 -26.37
N PHE A 35 -6.26 12.23 -26.32
CA PHE A 35 -6.34 11.00 -25.53
C PHE A 35 -6.40 11.31 -24.03
N LEU A 36 -5.52 12.16 -23.50
CA LEU A 36 -5.57 12.56 -22.09
C LEU A 36 -6.85 13.34 -21.77
N LEU A 37 -7.32 14.23 -22.64
CA LEU A 37 -8.61 14.92 -22.49
C LEU A 37 -9.77 13.93 -22.55
N SER A 38 -9.72 12.92 -23.43
CA SER A 38 -10.75 11.87 -23.52
C SER A 38 -10.73 10.96 -22.31
N LEU A 39 -9.55 10.65 -21.74
CA LEU A 39 -9.38 9.87 -20.52
C LEU A 39 -9.84 10.69 -19.30
N PHE A 40 -9.53 11.99 -19.26
CA PHE A 40 -10.01 12.90 -18.23
C PHE A 40 -11.51 13.13 -18.34
N HIS A 41 -12.06 13.21 -19.56
CA HIS A 41 -13.49 13.22 -19.79
C HIS A 41 -14.13 11.89 -19.41
N LEU A 42 -13.52 10.75 -19.71
CA LEU A 42 -14.00 9.43 -19.32
C LEU A 42 -13.98 9.28 -17.79
N LEU A 43 -12.89 9.68 -17.13
CA LEU A 43 -12.78 9.72 -15.67
C LEU A 43 -13.74 10.73 -15.06
N SER A 44 -13.96 11.89 -15.69
CA SER A 44 -14.96 12.87 -15.27
C SER A 44 -16.39 12.35 -15.48
N LEU A 45 -16.66 11.61 -16.55
CA LEU A 45 -17.94 10.98 -16.87
C LEU A 45 -18.20 9.76 -15.97
N LEU A 46 -17.15 9.06 -15.52
CA LEU A 46 -17.25 7.95 -14.58
C LEU A 46 -17.30 8.43 -13.12
N SER A 47 -16.60 9.53 -12.79
CA SER A 47 -16.61 10.12 -11.45
C SER A 47 -17.81 11.04 -11.21
N SER A 48 -18.38 11.68 -12.23
CA SER A 48 -19.59 12.49 -12.12
C SER A 48 -20.78 11.73 -11.54
N PRO A 49 -21.16 10.51 -12.00
CA PRO A 49 -22.23 9.74 -11.39
C PRO A 49 -21.85 9.30 -9.98
N PHE A 50 -20.58 9.01 -9.68
CA PHE A 50 -20.14 8.68 -8.32
C PHE A 50 -20.20 9.89 -7.36
N LEU A 51 -19.78 11.08 -7.81
CA LEU A 51 -19.85 12.31 -7.04
C LEU A 51 -21.29 12.77 -6.88
N ASN A 52 -22.11 12.69 -7.93
CA ASN A 52 -23.55 12.96 -7.86
C ASN A 52 -24.25 11.95 -6.97
N LEU A 53 -23.93 10.65 -7.07
CA LEU A 53 -24.43 9.63 -6.15
C LEU A 53 -24.00 9.94 -4.72
N SER A 54 -22.73 10.29 -4.48
CA SER A 54 -22.25 10.66 -3.15
C SER A 54 -22.92 11.93 -2.61
N LEU A 55 -23.20 12.92 -3.46
CA LEU A 55 -23.92 14.14 -3.11
C LEU A 55 -25.41 13.88 -2.88
N ILE A 56 -26.04 13.00 -3.65
CA ILE A 56 -27.44 12.57 -3.46
C ILE A 56 -27.54 11.77 -2.17
N ILE A 57 -26.63 10.81 -1.95
CA ILE A 57 -26.47 10.07 -0.71
C ILE A 57 -26.28 11.05 0.43
N PHE A 58 -25.36 12.01 0.35
CA PHE A 58 -25.12 12.99 1.42
C PHE A 58 -26.30 13.93 1.63
N LYS A 59 -26.99 14.35 0.57
CA LYS A 59 -28.19 15.21 0.64
C LYS A 59 -29.38 14.48 1.25
N HIS A 60 -29.52 13.18 0.98
CA HIS A 60 -30.53 12.33 1.63
C HIS A 60 -30.12 11.90 3.03
N LEU A 61 -28.84 11.63 3.30
CA LEU A 61 -28.34 11.33 4.63
C LEU A 61 -28.35 12.56 5.52
N LYS A 62 -28.16 13.78 5.00
CA LYS A 62 -28.13 15.00 5.80
C LYS A 62 -29.35 15.17 6.73
N PRO A 63 -30.61 15.08 6.27
CA PRO A 63 -31.75 15.14 7.18
C PRO A 63 -31.75 13.97 8.16
N HIS A 64 -31.33 12.77 7.77
CA HIS A 64 -31.21 11.64 8.69
C HIS A 64 -30.09 11.83 9.73
N ILE A 65 -28.98 12.48 9.38
CA ILE A 65 -27.87 12.84 10.28
C ILE A 65 -28.32 13.92 11.25
N ILE A 66 -29.02 14.94 10.77
CA ILE A 66 -29.57 16.00 11.64
C ILE A 66 -30.63 15.41 12.57
N LEU A 67 -31.52 14.56 12.05
CA LEU A 67 -32.53 13.85 12.83
C LEU A 67 -31.89 12.89 13.84
N THR A 68 -30.86 12.13 13.45
CA THR A 68 -30.15 11.27 14.42
C THR A 68 -29.41 12.09 15.45
N LEU A 69 -28.79 13.22 15.09
CA LEU A 69 -28.18 14.13 16.07
C LEU A 69 -29.22 14.75 17.01
N SER A 70 -30.36 15.23 16.50
CA SER A 70 -31.44 15.76 17.34
C SER A 70 -32.00 14.67 18.24
N ASN A 71 -32.23 13.46 17.70
CA ASN A 71 -32.70 12.32 18.47
C ASN A 71 -31.66 11.86 19.48
N ILE A 72 -30.36 11.92 19.18
CA ILE A 72 -29.29 11.63 20.14
C ILE A 72 -29.31 12.66 21.26
N LEU A 73 -29.51 13.95 20.96
CA LEU A 73 -29.59 15.02 21.96
C LEU A 73 -30.87 14.93 22.80
N GLU A 74 -32.01 14.60 22.21
CA GLU A 74 -33.26 14.35 22.92
C GLU A 74 -33.17 13.08 23.77
N TYR A 75 -32.61 12.00 23.22
CA TYR A 75 -32.32 10.77 23.94
C TYR A 75 -31.36 11.00 25.11
N GLU A 76 -30.35 11.86 24.95
CA GLU A 76 -29.47 12.28 26.05
C GLU A 76 -30.23 13.05 27.13
N ARG A 77 -31.20 13.90 26.76
CA ARG A 77 -32.03 14.61 27.73
C ARG A 77 -32.93 13.64 28.49
N GLU A 78 -33.54 12.68 27.80
CA GLU A 78 -34.44 11.66 28.35
C GLU A 78 -33.70 10.55 29.11
N LEU A 79 -32.39 10.41 28.91
CA LEU A 79 -31.57 9.41 29.58
C LEU A 79 -31.69 9.52 31.11
N SER A 80 -31.89 8.39 31.78
CA SER A 80 -31.92 8.34 33.23
C SER A 80 -30.61 8.88 33.83
N ASN A 81 -30.70 9.45 35.04
CA ASN A 81 -29.53 10.02 35.72
C ASN A 81 -28.42 8.97 35.94
N GLU A 82 -28.78 7.69 36.05
CA GLU A 82 -27.85 6.57 36.16
C GLU A 82 -27.02 6.38 34.87
N LEU A 83 -27.66 6.42 33.70
CA LEU A 83 -26.95 6.30 32.43
C LEU A 83 -26.08 7.52 32.14
N LYS A 84 -26.53 8.72 32.51
CA LYS A 84 -25.71 9.95 32.48
C LYS A 84 -24.48 9.83 33.39
N ALA A 85 -24.63 9.25 34.58
CA ALA A 85 -23.50 8.98 35.47
C ALA A 85 -22.51 7.97 34.84
N ILE A 86 -23.00 6.92 34.16
CA ILE A 86 -22.16 5.98 33.43
C ILE A 86 -21.40 6.67 32.29
N GLN A 87 -22.05 7.55 31.51
CA GLN A 87 -21.39 8.33 30.46
C GLN A 87 -20.33 9.29 31.03
N LEU A 88 -20.62 9.98 32.14
CA LEU A 88 -19.65 10.83 32.84
C LEU A 88 -18.44 10.01 33.31
N LEU A 89 -18.68 8.82 33.87
CA LEU A 89 -17.64 7.90 34.33
C LEU A 89 -16.79 7.40 33.15
N LEU A 90 -17.41 7.12 32.00
CA LEU A 90 -16.72 6.80 30.76
C LEU A 90 -15.86 7.97 30.25
N LEU A 91 -16.37 9.20 30.29
CA LEU A 91 -15.61 10.41 29.93
C LEU A 91 -14.42 10.64 30.86
N LEU A 92 -14.62 10.51 32.18
CA LEU A 92 -13.55 10.59 33.18
C LEU A 92 -12.51 9.49 32.98
N PHE A 93 -12.95 8.27 32.66
CA PHE A 93 -12.06 7.16 32.33
C PHE A 93 -11.22 7.48 31.08
N LEU A 94 -11.83 7.96 29.99
CA LEU A 94 -11.13 8.38 28.78
C LEU A 94 -10.13 9.52 29.04
N LEU A 95 -10.52 10.51 29.85
CA LEU A 95 -9.64 11.60 30.28
C LEU A 95 -8.46 11.07 31.10
N THR A 96 -8.72 10.12 32.01
CA THR A 96 -7.69 9.46 32.82
C THR A 96 -6.74 8.64 31.95
N CYS A 97 -7.24 7.89 30.97
CA CYS A 97 -6.43 7.20 29.97
C CYS A 97 -5.58 8.17 29.13
N TYR A 98 -6.14 9.32 28.75
CA TYR A 98 -5.40 10.36 28.03
C TYR A 98 -4.28 10.97 28.89
N MET A 99 -4.57 11.29 30.15
CA MET A 99 -3.60 11.79 31.11
C MET A 99 -2.52 10.75 31.41
N LEU A 100 -2.89 9.48 31.55
CA LEU A 100 -1.96 8.36 31.72
C LEU A 100 -1.08 8.18 30.49
N LYS A 101 -1.64 8.22 29.28
CA LYS A 101 -0.86 8.21 28.02
C LYS A 101 0.15 9.34 28.00
N ARG A 102 -0.29 10.57 28.33
CA ARG A 102 0.59 11.76 28.38
C ARG A 102 1.68 11.60 29.44
N TYR A 103 1.36 11.05 30.60
CA TYR A 103 2.33 10.76 31.66
C TYR A 103 3.36 9.70 31.22
N ILE A 104 2.89 8.61 30.62
CA ILE A 104 3.73 7.53 30.06
C ILE A 104 4.69 8.07 29.01
N GLN A 105 4.19 8.93 28.11
CA GLN A 105 4.99 9.59 27.08
C GLN A 105 6.03 10.54 27.68
N ARG A 106 5.63 11.40 28.63
CA ARG A 106 6.54 12.36 29.30
C ARG A 106 7.69 11.66 30.03
N LYS A 107 7.39 10.58 30.76
CA LYS A 107 8.39 9.81 31.50
C LYS A 107 9.20 8.84 30.62
N ARG A 108 8.90 8.78 29.32
CA ARG A 108 9.54 7.86 28.36
C ARG A 108 9.53 6.39 28.82
N TYR A 109 8.47 5.97 29.53
CA TYR A 109 8.35 4.57 29.98
C TYR A 109 8.28 3.60 28.80
N ILE A 110 7.54 3.96 27.74
CA ILE A 110 7.46 3.13 26.52
C ILE A 110 8.85 2.95 25.88
N PRO A 111 9.61 4.01 25.53
CA PRO A 111 10.98 3.85 25.01
C PRO A 111 11.90 3.00 25.88
N ARG A 112 11.82 3.14 27.21
CA ARG A 112 12.63 2.33 28.15
C ARG A 112 12.20 0.87 28.11
N LEU A 113 10.91 0.60 28.15
CA LEU A 113 10.37 -0.76 28.07
C LEU A 113 10.70 -1.40 26.72
N THR A 114 10.54 -0.68 25.60
CA THR A 114 10.89 -1.19 24.27
C THR A 114 12.39 -1.44 24.14
N SER A 115 13.24 -0.57 24.69
CA SER A 115 14.69 -0.79 24.71
C SER A 115 15.09 -1.96 25.59
N TYR A 116 14.41 -2.15 26.73
CA TYR A 116 14.63 -3.30 27.60
C TYR A 116 14.20 -4.59 26.90
N LEU A 117 12.99 -4.63 26.35
CA LEU A 117 12.45 -5.76 25.62
C LEU A 117 13.29 -6.11 24.39
N SER A 118 13.74 -5.12 23.61
CA SER A 118 14.63 -5.36 22.47
C SER A 118 15.98 -5.92 22.92
N SER A 119 16.57 -5.37 23.99
CA SER A 119 17.83 -5.91 24.54
C SER A 119 17.67 -7.34 25.04
N PHE A 120 16.56 -7.65 25.71
CA PHE A 120 16.22 -8.97 26.20
C PHE A 120 15.98 -9.95 25.04
N GLN A 121 15.23 -9.54 24.02
CA GLN A 121 15.01 -10.31 22.81
C GLN A 121 16.32 -10.61 22.08
N THR A 122 17.23 -9.63 21.97
CA THR A 122 18.56 -9.82 21.36
C THR A 122 19.43 -10.79 22.15
N ARG A 123 19.39 -10.74 23.49
CA ARG A 123 20.06 -11.72 24.35
C ARG A 123 19.50 -13.12 24.15
N LEU A 124 18.17 -13.27 24.19
CA LEU A 124 17.50 -14.55 23.94
C LEU A 124 17.82 -15.09 22.54
N LYS A 125 17.76 -14.25 21.51
CA LYS A 125 18.09 -14.62 20.12
C LYS A 125 19.55 -15.07 20.02
N THR A 126 20.47 -14.40 20.69
CA THR A 126 21.90 -14.78 20.72
C THR A 126 22.11 -16.12 21.44
N HIS A 127 21.54 -16.29 22.64
CA HIS A 127 21.62 -17.56 23.39
C HIS A 127 21.05 -18.72 22.58
N TYR A 128 19.89 -18.50 21.97
CA TYR A 128 19.24 -19.48 21.12
C TYR A 128 20.06 -19.81 19.88
N LYS A 129 20.58 -18.81 19.14
CA LYS A 129 21.45 -19.04 17.99
C LYS A 129 22.69 -19.85 18.36
N ASN A 130 23.29 -19.56 19.52
CA ASN A 130 24.41 -20.32 20.04
C ASN A 130 24.03 -21.77 20.36
N PHE A 131 22.83 -21.99 20.93
CA PHE A 131 22.30 -23.33 21.18
C PHE A 131 22.06 -24.10 19.86
N ILE A 132 21.38 -23.51 18.89
CA ILE A 132 21.15 -24.12 17.57
C ILE A 132 22.46 -24.38 16.85
N LYS A 133 23.46 -23.50 16.95
CA LYS A 133 24.79 -23.72 16.38
C LYS A 133 25.48 -24.94 17.00
N LYS A 134 25.36 -25.14 18.32
CA LYS A 134 25.86 -26.36 19.00
C LYS A 134 25.15 -27.60 18.49
N VAL A 135 23.82 -27.57 18.35
CA VAL A 135 23.04 -28.69 17.79
C VAL A 135 23.42 -28.94 16.32
N HIS A 136 23.62 -27.90 15.53
CA HIS A 136 23.99 -27.98 14.12
C HIS A 136 25.34 -28.64 13.91
N ASN A 137 26.32 -28.33 14.76
CA ASN A 137 27.63 -28.99 14.75
C ASN A 137 27.54 -30.50 15.04
N ILE A 138 26.48 -30.96 15.72
CA ILE A 138 26.23 -32.39 15.97
C ILE A 138 25.42 -32.99 14.81
N ASN A 139 24.31 -32.35 14.44
CA ASN A 139 23.42 -32.78 13.38
C ASN A 139 22.66 -31.58 12.77
N SER A 140 22.93 -31.30 11.51
CA SER A 140 22.34 -30.17 10.78
C SER A 140 20.82 -30.30 10.61
N THR A 141 20.33 -31.51 10.30
CA THR A 141 18.90 -31.81 10.16
C THR A 141 18.16 -31.63 11.48
N LEU A 142 18.74 -32.10 12.59
CA LEU A 142 18.15 -31.91 13.91
C LEU A 142 18.08 -30.43 14.28
N ALA A 143 19.13 -29.66 14.00
CA ALA A 143 19.13 -28.22 14.25
C ALA A 143 18.03 -27.47 13.48
N PHE A 144 17.70 -27.94 12.27
CA PHE A 144 16.60 -27.39 11.47
C PHE A 144 15.22 -27.80 12.01
N ILE A 145 15.02 -29.05 12.45
CA ILE A 145 13.71 -29.57 12.85
C ILE A 145 13.35 -29.25 14.31
N LEU A 146 14.34 -29.21 15.21
CA LEU A 146 14.16 -29.02 16.65
C LEU A 146 13.32 -27.78 17.05
N PRO A 147 13.46 -26.61 16.41
CA PRO A 147 12.64 -25.43 16.72
C PRO A 147 11.14 -25.65 16.47
N HIS A 148 10.83 -26.39 15.42
CA HIS A 148 9.45 -26.69 15.04
C HIS A 148 8.83 -27.73 15.96
N ILE A 149 9.57 -28.79 16.31
CA ILE A 149 9.11 -29.80 17.27
C ILE A 149 8.87 -29.17 18.64
N THR A 150 9.82 -28.36 19.13
CA THR A 150 9.68 -27.69 20.43
C THR A 150 8.47 -26.75 20.44
N TYR A 151 8.24 -26.01 19.36
CA TYR A 151 7.05 -25.18 19.21
C TYR A 151 5.74 -26.00 19.23
N ILE A 152 5.68 -27.09 18.48
CA ILE A 152 4.50 -27.99 18.46
C ILE A 152 4.22 -28.54 19.86
N LEU A 153 5.26 -28.98 20.60
CA LEU A 153 5.12 -29.46 21.98
C LEU A 153 4.60 -28.36 22.91
N ILE A 154 5.06 -27.11 22.78
CA ILE A 154 4.53 -25.96 23.53
C ILE A 154 3.06 -25.71 23.18
N CYS A 155 2.68 -25.82 21.91
CA CYS A 155 1.27 -25.63 21.50
C CYS A 155 0.36 -26.73 22.06
N LEU A 156 0.79 -27.99 21.97
CA LEU A 156 0.05 -29.14 22.49
C LEU A 156 -0.10 -29.08 24.02
N THR A 157 0.97 -28.71 24.73
CA THR A 157 0.93 -28.54 26.18
C THR A 157 0.06 -27.33 26.58
N SER A 158 0.18 -26.20 25.89
CA SER A 158 -0.66 -25.02 26.12
C SER A 158 -2.13 -25.31 25.85
N TRP A 159 -2.46 -26.06 24.79
CA TRP A 159 -3.82 -26.48 24.51
C TRP A 159 -4.36 -27.43 25.59
N LYS A 160 -3.54 -28.38 26.07
CA LYS A 160 -3.93 -29.35 27.09
C LYS A 160 -4.16 -28.71 28.46
N TYR A 161 -3.25 -27.83 28.90
CA TYR A 161 -3.26 -27.27 30.25
C TYR A 161 -3.91 -25.89 30.36
N LEU A 162 -3.95 -25.11 29.27
CA LEU A 162 -4.45 -23.73 29.23
C LEU A 162 -5.57 -23.54 28.20
N LYS A 163 -6.43 -24.56 28.02
CA LYS A 163 -7.50 -24.56 27.02
C LYS A 163 -8.40 -23.31 27.09
N PRO A 164 -8.89 -22.86 28.27
CA PRO A 164 -9.75 -21.67 28.35
C PRO A 164 -9.03 -20.41 27.86
N GLN A 165 -7.76 -20.22 28.23
CA GLN A 165 -6.96 -19.06 27.84
C GLN A 165 -6.66 -19.08 26.35
N VAL A 166 -6.28 -20.22 25.79
CA VAL A 166 -6.03 -20.37 24.34
C VAL A 166 -7.31 -20.14 23.54
N THR A 167 -8.45 -20.64 24.02
CA THR A 167 -9.75 -20.44 23.37
C THR A 167 -10.13 -18.95 23.39
N TRP A 168 -9.96 -18.28 24.53
CA TRP A 168 -10.23 -16.84 24.67
C TRP A 168 -9.30 -15.98 23.80
N LEU A 169 -8.00 -16.29 23.78
CA LEU A 169 -7.05 -15.59 22.92
C LEU A 169 -7.41 -15.79 21.44
N SER A 170 -7.71 -17.03 21.04
CA SER A 170 -7.94 -17.36 19.63
C SER A 170 -9.31 -16.95 19.08
N SER A 171 -10.35 -16.85 19.91
CA SER A 171 -11.69 -16.44 19.48
C SER A 171 -11.86 -14.93 19.31
N GLY A 172 -10.94 -14.14 19.87
CA GLY A 172 -11.02 -12.68 19.89
C GLY A 172 -10.16 -11.97 18.83
N TRP A 173 -9.77 -10.75 19.18
CA TRP A 173 -8.99 -9.84 18.35
C TRP A 173 -7.51 -10.22 18.22
N MET A 174 -7.00 -11.21 18.97
CA MET A 174 -5.58 -11.57 18.94
C MET A 174 -5.15 -12.22 17.62
N VAL A 175 -6.01 -13.01 16.97
CA VAL A 175 -5.66 -13.61 15.67
C VAL A 175 -5.48 -12.51 14.62
N PRO A 176 -6.41 -11.57 14.40
CA PRO A 176 -6.17 -10.40 13.56
C PRO A 176 -4.99 -9.54 14.01
N LEU A 177 -4.79 -9.38 15.33
CA LEU A 177 -3.67 -8.61 15.86
C LEU A 177 -2.33 -9.20 15.42
N ILE A 178 -2.14 -10.50 15.62
CA ILE A 178 -0.88 -11.18 15.32
C ILE A 178 -0.73 -11.39 13.81
N SER A 179 -1.79 -11.76 13.10
CA SER A 179 -1.72 -12.08 11.66
C SER A 179 -1.68 -10.86 10.75
N VAL A 180 -2.20 -9.71 11.19
CA VAL A 180 -2.35 -8.53 10.32
C VAL A 180 -1.77 -7.28 10.97
N VAL A 181 -2.24 -6.89 12.15
CA VAL A 181 -1.90 -5.59 12.75
C VAL A 181 -0.41 -5.48 13.09
N TYR A 182 0.14 -6.49 13.77
CA TYR A 182 1.55 -6.56 14.14
C TYR A 182 2.49 -6.52 12.90
N PRO A 183 2.32 -7.38 11.87
CA PRO A 183 3.13 -7.30 10.66
C PRO A 183 2.95 -6.01 9.86
N VAL A 184 1.77 -5.36 9.88
CA VAL A 184 1.60 -4.02 9.30
C VAL A 184 2.49 -3.01 9.99
N PHE A 185 2.52 -2.98 11.34
CA PHE A 185 3.41 -2.07 12.06
C PHE A 185 4.89 -2.35 11.78
N GLY A 186 5.28 -3.63 11.71
CA GLY A 186 6.62 -4.03 11.29
C GLY A 186 6.96 -3.50 9.89
N THR A 187 6.04 -3.69 8.93
CA THR A 187 6.22 -3.25 7.54
C THR A 187 6.33 -1.74 7.42
N VAL A 188 5.49 -0.99 8.13
CA VAL A 188 5.55 0.47 8.17
C VAL A 188 6.87 0.96 8.76
N SER A 189 7.37 0.30 9.82
CA SER A 189 8.68 0.60 10.41
C SER A 189 9.81 0.39 9.40
N VAL A 190 9.78 -0.73 8.67
CA VAL A 190 10.76 -1.07 7.62
C VAL A 190 10.71 -0.07 6.46
N LEU A 191 9.52 0.24 5.95
CA LEU A 191 9.33 1.24 4.89
C LEU A 191 9.83 2.61 5.32
N ARG A 192 9.62 2.99 6.58
CA ARG A 192 10.13 4.24 7.12
C ARG A 192 11.65 4.27 7.16
N GLY A 193 12.29 3.16 7.51
CA GLY A 193 13.76 3.02 7.44
C GLY A 193 14.28 3.36 6.05
N ARG A 194 13.68 2.76 5.01
CA ARG A 194 14.02 3.03 3.60
C ARG A 194 13.76 4.47 3.18
N LEU A 195 12.59 5.02 3.52
CA LEU A 195 12.24 6.42 3.17
C LEU A 195 13.20 7.43 3.81
N ARG A 196 13.64 7.19 5.05
CA ARG A 196 14.62 8.06 5.72
C ARG A 196 15.98 8.03 5.02
N VAL A 197 16.42 6.85 4.59
CA VAL A 197 17.68 6.71 3.82
C VAL A 197 17.55 7.41 2.46
N GLY A 198 16.41 7.29 1.79
CA GLY A 198 16.15 7.96 0.51
C GLY A 198 16.11 9.49 0.59
N LEU A 199 15.50 10.05 1.65
CA LEU A 199 15.42 11.50 1.86
C LEU A 199 16.76 12.12 2.28
N ASN A 200 17.55 11.40 3.07
CA ASN A 200 18.87 11.87 3.52
C ASN A 200 19.97 11.62 2.49
N TRP A 201 19.69 10.87 1.42
CA TRP A 201 20.59 10.73 0.30
C TRP A 201 20.55 12.00 -0.56
N LYS A 202 21.25 13.04 -0.09
CA LYS A 202 21.87 13.95 -1.05
C LYS A 202 22.92 13.10 -1.77
N PRO A 203 22.86 12.90 -3.09
CA PRO A 203 24.03 12.41 -3.77
C PRO A 203 25.13 13.39 -3.35
N GLU A 204 26.16 12.91 -2.65
CA GLU A 204 27.46 13.53 -2.78
C GLU A 204 27.76 13.39 -4.27
N ILE A 205 27.29 14.38 -5.03
CA ILE A 205 27.97 14.80 -6.22
C ILE A 205 29.34 15.13 -5.64
N LYS A 206 30.23 14.13 -5.67
CA LYS A 206 31.63 14.42 -5.79
C LYS A 206 31.64 15.25 -7.05
N GLU A 207 31.50 16.56 -6.89
CA GLU A 207 32.14 17.50 -7.76
C GLU A 207 33.58 16.98 -7.72
N GLU A 208 33.91 16.14 -8.71
CA GLU A 208 35.28 16.11 -9.18
C GLU A 208 35.54 17.59 -9.37
N VAL A 209 36.23 18.16 -8.39
CA VAL A 209 36.83 19.46 -8.51
C VAL A 209 37.71 19.26 -9.71
N VAL A 210 37.19 19.64 -10.88
CA VAL A 210 37.94 19.88 -12.11
C VAL A 210 38.76 21.13 -11.79
N GLY A 211 39.66 20.97 -10.83
CA GLY A 211 40.65 21.92 -10.42
C GLY A 211 41.71 21.87 -11.49
N GLY A 212 41.63 22.84 -12.39
CA GLY A 212 42.78 23.49 -13.01
C GLY A 212 43.88 22.57 -13.50
N SER A 213 43.89 22.38 -14.83
CA SER A 213 45.07 22.66 -15.65
C SER A 213 46.45 22.49 -14.97
N LYS A 214 47.00 21.28 -15.05
CA LYS A 214 48.35 21.11 -15.60
C LYS A 214 48.33 19.93 -16.56
N THR A 215 48.34 20.27 -17.84
CA THR A 215 48.69 19.41 -18.98
C THR A 215 49.87 18.50 -18.63
N LYS A 216 49.57 17.23 -18.36
CA LYS A 216 50.55 16.15 -18.49
C LYS A 216 50.15 15.37 -19.73
N LYS A 217 50.99 15.48 -20.78
CA LYS A 217 50.90 14.71 -22.02
C LYS A 217 50.60 13.24 -21.68
N ILE A 218 49.42 12.78 -22.04
CA ILE A 218 49.08 11.36 -22.09
C ILE A 218 49.45 10.93 -23.50
N ASN A 219 50.39 9.99 -23.57
CA ASN A 219 50.79 9.31 -24.78
C ASN A 219 49.59 8.54 -25.37
N GLU A 220 49.53 8.56 -26.70
CA GLU A 220 48.60 7.80 -27.53
C GLU A 220 48.49 6.34 -27.10
N PRO A 221 47.27 5.77 -27.03
CA PRO A 221 47.11 4.33 -26.95
C PRO A 221 47.33 3.71 -28.33
N SER A 222 48.41 2.95 -28.44
CA SER A 222 48.66 2.00 -29.52
C SER A 222 47.49 1.02 -29.68
N THR A 223 47.11 0.84 -30.94
CA THR A 223 46.30 -0.22 -31.55
C THR A 223 46.37 -1.59 -30.86
N PRO A 224 45.24 -2.32 -30.74
CA PRO A 224 45.28 -3.76 -30.57
C PRO A 224 45.01 -4.47 -31.90
N GLU A 225 46.06 -4.77 -32.64
CA GLU A 225 46.11 -5.97 -33.50
C GLU A 225 46.38 -7.17 -32.58
N ASN A 226 45.40 -8.06 -32.42
CA ASN A 226 45.55 -9.52 -32.26
C ASN A 226 44.35 -10.13 -31.53
N LEU A 227 43.31 -10.50 -32.29
CA LEU A 227 42.34 -11.52 -31.92
C LEU A 227 42.00 -12.35 -33.16
N LYS A 228 42.98 -13.15 -33.60
CA LYS A 228 42.76 -14.36 -34.40
C LYS A 228 43.36 -15.51 -33.60
N ASN A 229 42.64 -16.62 -33.54
CA ASN A 229 42.91 -17.88 -32.83
C ASN A 229 42.31 -17.96 -31.43
N LEU A 230 41.05 -18.39 -31.38
CA LEU A 230 40.57 -19.37 -30.39
C LEU A 230 39.37 -20.09 -31.01
N GLY A 231 39.67 -21.13 -31.77
CA GLY A 231 38.70 -22.17 -32.09
C GLY A 231 38.52 -23.06 -30.86
N PHE A 232 37.28 -23.32 -30.47
CA PHE A 232 36.96 -24.38 -29.53
C PHE A 232 35.62 -25.01 -29.91
N THR A 233 35.71 -26.26 -30.37
CA THR A 233 34.60 -27.19 -30.52
C THR A 233 34.33 -27.89 -29.17
N SER A 234 33.05 -27.95 -28.80
CA SER A 234 32.29 -28.76 -27.80
C SER A 234 32.95 -30.02 -27.17
N PRO A 235 32.49 -30.56 -25.99
CA PRO A 235 31.07 -30.68 -25.61
C PRO A 235 30.68 -30.53 -24.11
N MET A 236 29.36 -30.57 -23.91
CA MET A 236 28.58 -30.56 -22.67
C MET A 236 29.21 -31.29 -21.47
N THR A 237 29.45 -30.54 -20.40
CA THR A 237 29.35 -30.99 -19.00
C THR A 237 28.75 -29.88 -18.16
N SER A 238 27.93 -30.25 -17.18
CA SER A 238 27.09 -29.39 -16.33
C SER A 238 27.89 -28.32 -15.57
N PRO A 239 27.38 -27.07 -15.45
CA PRO A 239 28.12 -26.02 -14.77
C PRO A 239 27.97 -26.14 -13.25
N ILE A 240 29.03 -26.59 -12.58
CA ILE A 240 29.29 -26.24 -11.18
C ILE A 240 29.72 -24.77 -11.18
N LEU A 241 28.86 -23.90 -10.62
CA LEU A 241 29.09 -22.48 -10.42
C LEU A 241 30.36 -22.23 -9.59
N ARG A 242 31.49 -22.03 -10.27
CA ARG A 242 32.72 -21.52 -9.69
C ARG A 242 32.63 -19.99 -9.69
N VAL A 243 32.16 -19.43 -8.59
CA VAL A 243 32.13 -17.98 -8.35
C VAL A 243 33.56 -17.45 -8.45
N GLY A 244 33.84 -16.72 -9.52
CA GLY A 244 35.13 -16.07 -9.75
C GLY A 244 35.42 -15.08 -8.62
N GLY A 245 36.55 -15.27 -7.96
CA GLY A 245 37.07 -14.39 -6.92
C GLY A 245 37.52 -13.05 -7.50
N GLY A 246 36.57 -12.19 -7.85
CA GLY A 246 36.82 -10.76 -7.99
C GLY A 246 37.23 -10.21 -6.63
N LYS A 247 38.44 -9.65 -6.53
CA LYS A 247 38.92 -8.94 -5.34
C LYS A 247 37.95 -7.79 -5.04
N ARG A 248 36.97 -8.03 -4.15
CA ARG A 248 36.16 -7.00 -3.50
C ARG A 248 37.14 -6.08 -2.77
N THR A 249 37.38 -4.90 -3.33
CA THR A 249 37.98 -3.80 -2.59
C THR A 249 37.08 -3.54 -1.40
N LYS A 250 37.60 -3.83 -0.19
CA LYS A 250 36.91 -3.57 1.07
C LYS A 250 36.85 -2.06 1.28
N SER A 251 35.96 -1.36 0.57
CA SER A 251 35.55 -0.02 1.01
C SER A 251 34.85 -0.25 2.36
N PHE A 252 35.51 0.16 3.45
CA PHE A 252 34.92 0.14 4.78
C PHE A 252 33.59 0.90 4.72
N GLY A 253 32.48 0.17 4.74
CA GLY A 253 31.15 0.75 4.81
C GLY A 253 31.06 1.52 6.11
N GLY A 254 30.88 2.84 6.02
CA GLY A 254 30.60 3.67 7.20
C GLY A 254 29.34 3.17 7.93
N PRO A 255 28.99 3.76 9.08
CA PRO A 255 27.83 3.36 9.89
C PRO A 255 26.51 3.24 9.11
N ASN A 256 26.36 3.99 8.01
CA ASN A 256 25.22 3.90 7.10
C ASN A 256 25.12 2.56 6.33
N ALA A 257 26.23 1.86 6.08
CA ALA A 257 26.23 0.56 5.41
C ALA A 257 25.71 -0.57 6.31
N ALA A 258 26.05 -0.53 7.61
CA ALA A 258 25.52 -1.47 8.59
C ALA A 258 24.00 -1.28 8.79
N LEU A 259 23.54 -0.03 8.86
CA LEU A 259 22.11 0.30 8.92
C LEU A 259 21.34 -0.16 7.68
N ARG A 260 21.95 -0.09 6.49
CA ARG A 260 21.36 -0.60 5.24
C ARG A 260 21.21 -2.13 5.26
N LEU A 261 22.25 -2.85 5.66
CA LEU A 261 22.23 -4.32 5.73
C LEU A 261 21.15 -4.84 6.69
N GLU A 262 20.97 -4.20 7.84
CA GLU A 262 19.90 -4.54 8.78
C GLU A 262 18.52 -4.23 8.18
N SER A 263 18.38 -3.06 7.54
CA SER A 263 17.13 -2.68 6.85
C SER A 263 16.75 -3.66 5.75
N ASP A 264 17.68 -4.20 4.97
CA ASP A 264 17.37 -5.11 3.85
C ASP A 264 16.93 -6.49 4.36
N SER A 265 17.54 -6.99 5.44
CA SER A 265 17.08 -8.24 6.07
C SER A 265 15.64 -8.13 6.56
N ASP A 266 15.26 -7.00 7.14
CA ASP A 266 13.89 -6.79 7.64
C ASP A 266 12.88 -6.65 6.51
N VAL A 267 13.27 -6.07 5.37
CA VAL A 267 12.45 -6.00 4.15
C VAL A 267 12.18 -7.40 3.63
N ILE A 268 13.23 -8.21 3.48
CA ILE A 268 13.10 -9.60 2.99
C ILE A 268 12.16 -10.37 3.91
N ALA A 269 12.34 -10.28 5.24
CA ALA A 269 11.48 -10.93 6.21
C ALA A 269 10.01 -10.49 6.09
N ALA A 270 9.75 -9.19 5.94
CA ALA A 270 8.40 -8.65 5.75
C ALA A 270 7.75 -9.16 4.44
N ILE A 271 8.51 -9.19 3.34
CA ILE A 271 8.03 -9.70 2.05
C ILE A 271 7.73 -11.20 2.11
N GLN A 272 8.62 -11.98 2.73
CA GLN A 272 8.40 -13.41 2.94
C GLN A 272 7.14 -13.66 3.76
N TYR A 273 6.96 -12.90 4.85
CA TYR A 273 5.77 -12.98 5.71
C TYR A 273 4.50 -12.74 4.90
N TRP A 274 4.43 -11.64 4.18
CA TRP A 274 3.22 -11.29 3.42
C TRP A 274 2.96 -12.24 2.25
N THR A 275 4.02 -12.76 1.63
CA THR A 275 3.88 -13.80 0.61
C THR A 275 3.25 -15.06 1.20
N VAL A 276 3.76 -15.54 2.34
CA VAL A 276 3.21 -16.70 3.05
C VAL A 276 1.78 -16.43 3.51
N TYR A 277 1.53 -15.27 4.13
CA TYR A 277 0.21 -14.85 4.57
C TYR A 277 -0.79 -14.89 3.41
N GLY A 278 -0.47 -14.27 2.28
CA GLY A 278 -1.39 -14.19 1.15
C GLY A 278 -1.64 -15.54 0.49
N VAL A 279 -0.61 -16.38 0.32
CA VAL A 279 -0.79 -17.75 -0.19
C VAL A 279 -1.65 -18.58 0.75
N VAL A 280 -1.33 -18.64 2.04
CA VAL A 280 -2.08 -19.44 3.02
C VAL A 280 -3.52 -18.95 3.14
N THR A 281 -3.73 -17.63 3.19
CA THR A 281 -5.06 -17.03 3.27
C THR A 281 -5.86 -17.27 1.98
N SER A 282 -5.21 -17.22 0.82
CA SER A 282 -5.87 -17.52 -0.46
C SER A 282 -6.32 -18.97 -0.56
N VAL A 283 -5.49 -19.91 -0.11
CA VAL A 283 -5.83 -21.34 -0.06
C VAL A 283 -6.98 -21.54 0.93
N TYR A 284 -6.87 -21.00 2.14
CA TYR A 284 -7.93 -21.12 3.14
C TYR A 284 -9.27 -20.56 2.64
N THR A 285 -9.26 -19.34 2.08
CA THR A 285 -10.47 -18.68 1.58
C THR A 285 -11.02 -19.39 0.34
N GLY A 286 -10.15 -19.82 -0.59
CA GLY A 286 -10.55 -20.59 -1.76
C GLY A 286 -11.21 -21.92 -1.40
N LEU A 287 -10.63 -22.66 -0.45
CA LEU A 287 -11.21 -23.91 0.07
C LEU A 287 -12.54 -23.66 0.78
N SER A 288 -12.69 -22.53 1.48
CA SER A 288 -13.94 -22.15 2.15
C SER A 288 -15.09 -21.86 1.18
N TYR A 289 -14.78 -21.49 -0.07
CA TYR A 289 -15.80 -21.28 -1.09
C TYR A 289 -16.24 -22.58 -1.76
N LEU A 290 -15.43 -23.63 -1.77
CA LEU A 290 -15.81 -24.90 -2.39
C LEU A 290 -16.93 -25.58 -1.59
N PRO A 291 -18.14 -25.82 -2.15
CA PRO A 291 -19.31 -26.22 -1.37
C PRO A 291 -19.14 -27.52 -0.56
N VAL A 292 -18.42 -28.50 -1.14
CA VAL A 292 -18.12 -29.79 -0.50
C VAL A 292 -17.18 -29.59 0.69
N LEU A 293 -16.12 -28.80 0.49
CA LEU A 293 -15.12 -28.55 1.53
C LEU A 293 -15.60 -27.57 2.59
N ALA A 294 -16.48 -26.64 2.23
CA ALA A 294 -17.10 -25.70 3.16
C ALA A 294 -17.79 -26.44 4.30
N LYS A 295 -18.46 -27.57 4.04
CA LYS A 295 -19.06 -28.41 5.10
C LYS A 295 -18.03 -28.91 6.10
N TYR A 296 -16.88 -29.39 5.63
CA TYR A 296 -15.78 -29.83 6.49
C TYR A 296 -15.12 -28.66 7.21
N VAL A 297 -14.83 -27.56 6.50
CA VAL A 297 -14.21 -26.36 7.08
C VAL A 297 -15.08 -25.76 8.17
N VAL A 298 -16.41 -25.69 7.95
CA VAL A 298 -17.39 -25.23 8.93
C VAL A 298 -17.43 -26.17 10.14
N HIS A 299 -17.43 -27.49 9.93
CA HIS A 299 -17.40 -28.46 11.03
C HIS A 299 -16.17 -28.31 11.93
N TYR A 300 -15.02 -27.94 11.34
CA TYR A 300 -13.78 -27.69 12.07
C TYR A 300 -13.59 -26.23 12.53
N GLN A 301 -14.58 -25.35 12.40
CA GLN A 301 -14.44 -23.94 12.79
C GLN A 301 -14.03 -23.76 14.26
N GLY A 302 -14.51 -24.60 15.17
CA GLY A 302 -14.14 -24.56 16.60
C GLY A 302 -12.66 -24.85 16.87
N LEU A 303 -12.03 -25.74 16.09
CA LEU A 303 -10.59 -26.02 16.16
C LEU A 303 -9.78 -25.04 15.30
N SER A 304 -10.41 -24.38 14.33
CA SER A 304 -9.72 -23.50 13.38
C SER A 304 -9.11 -22.28 14.06
N SER A 305 -9.74 -21.71 15.09
CA SER A 305 -9.25 -20.49 15.73
C SER A 305 -7.95 -20.72 16.52
N PRO A 306 -7.85 -21.71 17.43
CA PRO A 306 -6.59 -22.03 18.11
C PRO A 306 -5.47 -22.40 17.13
N ILE A 307 -5.79 -23.17 16.08
CA ILE A 307 -4.80 -23.56 15.06
C ILE A 307 -4.29 -22.33 14.32
N LYS A 308 -5.18 -21.41 13.90
CA LYS A 308 -4.77 -20.13 13.28
C LYS A 308 -3.91 -19.29 14.23
N PHE A 309 -4.30 -19.19 15.50
CA PHE A 309 -3.54 -18.46 16.50
C PHE A 309 -2.11 -18.99 16.63
N PHE A 310 -1.95 -20.30 16.85
CA PHE A 310 -0.62 -20.92 16.92
C PHE A 310 0.13 -20.82 15.59
N PHE A 311 -0.55 -21.04 14.46
CA PHE A 311 0.08 -20.90 13.15
C PHE A 311 0.67 -19.50 12.93
N PHE A 312 -0.09 -18.43 13.18
CA PHE A 312 0.42 -17.07 13.00
C PHE A 312 1.45 -16.70 14.07
N ALA A 313 1.32 -17.19 15.30
CA ALA A 313 2.34 -17.01 16.32
C ALA A 313 3.66 -17.69 15.90
N TRP A 314 3.60 -18.88 15.29
CA TRP A 314 4.76 -19.58 14.75
C TRP A 314 5.47 -18.80 13.64
N LEU A 315 4.71 -18.16 12.74
CA LEU A 315 5.28 -17.34 11.67
C LEU A 315 6.15 -16.19 12.19
N HIS A 316 5.78 -15.62 13.36
CA HIS A 316 6.52 -14.51 13.98
C HIS A 316 7.67 -14.95 14.86
N LEU A 317 7.84 -16.26 15.09
CA LEU A 317 8.98 -16.73 15.86
C LEU A 317 10.28 -16.48 15.10
N PRO A 318 11.38 -16.15 15.80
CA PRO A 318 12.68 -15.92 15.19
C PRO A 318 13.32 -17.20 14.60
N PHE A 319 12.57 -18.31 14.57
CA PHE A 319 13.00 -19.66 14.24
C PHE A 319 12.57 -20.06 12.81
N GLU A 320 12.66 -19.11 11.88
CA GLU A 320 12.47 -19.37 10.45
C GLU A 320 11.07 -19.92 10.08
N GLY A 321 10.05 -19.83 10.93
CA GLY A 321 8.72 -20.38 10.63
C GLY A 321 8.15 -19.83 9.32
N THR A 322 8.27 -18.51 9.13
CA THR A 322 7.95 -17.86 7.85
C THR A 322 8.85 -18.34 6.71
N GLU A 323 10.16 -18.44 6.91
CA GLU A 323 11.10 -18.86 5.87
C GLU A 323 10.84 -20.30 5.39
N VAL A 324 10.56 -21.21 6.32
CA VAL A 324 10.23 -22.61 6.01
C VAL A 324 9.00 -22.70 5.12
N ILE A 325 7.90 -22.02 5.47
CA ILE A 325 6.73 -22.01 4.60
C ILE A 325 7.02 -21.26 3.31
N TYR A 326 7.76 -20.16 3.36
CA TYR A 326 8.09 -19.36 2.19
C TYR A 326 8.81 -20.19 1.12
N ARG A 327 9.71 -21.12 1.49
CA ARG A 327 10.35 -22.04 0.54
C ARG A 327 9.35 -22.88 -0.29
N TYR A 328 8.17 -23.17 0.25
CA TYR A 328 7.10 -23.89 -0.45
C TYR A 328 6.07 -22.95 -1.08
N ALA A 329 5.73 -21.86 -0.39
CA ALA A 329 4.77 -20.87 -0.84
C ALA A 329 5.29 -20.03 -2.01
N CYS A 330 6.59 -19.74 -2.07
CA CYS A 330 7.21 -18.95 -3.12
C CYS A 330 7.11 -19.64 -4.49
N PRO A 331 7.51 -20.90 -4.69
CA PRO A 331 7.29 -21.60 -5.96
C PRO A 331 5.82 -21.67 -6.35
N LEU A 332 4.92 -21.85 -5.37
CA LEU A 332 3.48 -21.89 -5.63
C LEU A 332 2.96 -20.52 -6.10
N ALA A 333 3.33 -19.44 -5.41
CA ALA A 333 2.98 -18.07 -5.78
C ALA A 333 3.55 -17.71 -7.15
N LEU A 334 4.83 -18.02 -7.39
CA LEU A 334 5.48 -17.81 -8.68
C LEU A 334 4.80 -18.62 -9.78
N ARG A 335 4.40 -19.87 -9.56
CA ARG A 335 3.62 -20.63 -10.56
C ARG A 335 2.30 -19.97 -10.92
N PHE A 336 1.63 -19.31 -9.98
CA PHE A 336 0.42 -18.55 -10.29
C PHE A 336 0.72 -17.29 -11.14
N ALA A 337 1.82 -16.58 -10.85
CA ALA A 337 2.25 -15.47 -11.70
C ALA A 337 2.83 -15.92 -13.05
N ASP A 338 3.66 -16.95 -13.08
CA ASP A 338 4.38 -17.39 -14.28
C ASP A 338 3.47 -18.23 -15.18
N GLY A 339 2.54 -18.99 -14.60
CA GLY A 339 1.44 -19.62 -15.33
C GLY A 339 0.52 -18.60 -15.99
N SER A 340 0.32 -17.42 -15.38
CA SER A 340 -0.36 -16.29 -16.04
C SER A 340 0.55 -15.50 -17.00
N ASN A 341 1.89 -15.60 -16.87
CA ASN A 341 2.87 -14.98 -17.78
C ASN A 341 3.42 -15.92 -18.88
N GLY A 342 2.79 -17.07 -19.11
CA GLY A 342 2.97 -17.83 -20.36
C GLY A 342 3.97 -18.99 -20.37
N GLU A 343 4.34 -19.60 -19.23
CA GLU A 343 4.98 -20.94 -19.30
C GLU A 343 3.98 -22.05 -19.64
N ILE A 344 2.68 -21.81 -19.44
CA ILE A 344 1.64 -22.50 -20.20
C ILE A 344 1.72 -21.89 -21.60
N LYS A 345 2.10 -22.68 -22.62
CA LYS A 345 2.23 -22.34 -24.06
C LYS A 345 0.99 -21.68 -24.65
N ASN A 346 0.62 -20.50 -24.18
CA ASN A 346 -0.41 -19.68 -24.77
C ASN A 346 0.31 -18.64 -25.63
N ASP A 347 0.92 -19.17 -26.70
CA ASP A 347 1.71 -18.42 -27.67
C ASP A 347 0.95 -17.21 -28.21
N SER A 348 -0.39 -17.26 -28.22
CA SER A 348 -1.28 -16.18 -28.61
C SER A 348 -1.17 -14.94 -27.72
N VAL A 349 -1.26 -15.10 -26.39
CA VAL A 349 -1.23 -13.99 -25.42
C VAL A 349 0.17 -13.39 -25.38
N MET A 350 1.21 -14.23 -25.29
CA MET A 350 2.60 -13.76 -25.31
C MET A 350 2.97 -13.11 -26.64
N SER A 351 2.48 -13.63 -27.77
CA SER A 351 2.64 -12.99 -29.08
C SER A 351 1.97 -11.61 -29.10
N PHE A 352 0.76 -11.48 -28.57
CA PHE A 352 0.07 -10.19 -28.48
C PHE A 352 0.83 -9.17 -27.62
N ILE A 353 1.33 -9.59 -26.45
CA ILE A 353 2.15 -8.75 -25.56
C ILE A 353 3.45 -8.34 -26.23
N ASN A 354 4.12 -9.27 -26.91
CA ASN A 354 5.35 -8.98 -27.63
C ASN A 354 5.09 -7.98 -28.76
N LYS A 355 3.99 -8.13 -29.52
CA LYS A 355 3.56 -7.15 -30.54
C LYS A 355 3.29 -5.78 -29.94
N LEU A 356 2.59 -5.69 -28.81
CA LEU A 356 2.35 -4.43 -28.11
C LEU A 356 3.66 -3.81 -27.59
N THR A 357 4.56 -4.62 -27.03
CA THR A 357 5.88 -4.19 -26.55
C THR A 357 6.74 -3.67 -27.70
N SER A 358 6.68 -4.32 -28.88
CA SER A 358 7.32 -3.87 -30.11
C SER A 358 6.74 -2.55 -30.59
N LEU A 359 5.41 -2.38 -30.55
CA LEU A 359 4.74 -1.14 -30.91
C LEU A 359 5.15 0.02 -29.98
N ILE A 360 5.22 -0.22 -28.68
CA ILE A 360 5.72 0.76 -27.70
C ILE A 360 7.20 1.06 -27.95
N GLY A 361 8.00 0.05 -28.32
CA GLY A 361 9.39 0.23 -28.74
C GLY A 361 9.52 1.13 -29.97
N LEU A 362 8.66 0.95 -30.96
CA LEU A 362 8.60 1.81 -32.15
C LEU A 362 8.19 3.24 -31.79
N MET A 363 7.20 3.42 -30.91
CA MET A 363 6.84 4.76 -30.39
C MET A 363 8.01 5.44 -29.68
N HIS A 364 8.84 4.69 -28.96
CA HIS A 364 10.04 5.22 -28.34
C HIS A 364 11.11 5.60 -29.38
N MET A 365 11.34 4.78 -30.40
CA MET A 365 12.28 5.09 -31.48
C MET A 365 11.88 6.34 -32.27
N VAL A 366 10.58 6.56 -32.47
CA VAL A 366 10.04 7.78 -33.11
C VAL A 366 10.06 9.00 -32.17
N GLY A 367 10.46 8.84 -30.91
CA GLY A 367 10.54 9.93 -29.93
C GLY A 367 9.20 10.32 -29.30
N LEU A 368 8.12 9.56 -29.56
CA LEU A 368 6.79 9.81 -28.97
C LEU A 368 6.72 9.45 -27.48
N CYS A 369 7.59 8.54 -27.06
CA CYS A 369 7.61 8.01 -25.70
C CYS A 369 9.02 8.09 -25.14
N GLY A 370 9.19 8.75 -23.99
CA GLY A 370 10.48 8.71 -23.27
C GLY A 370 10.79 7.30 -22.75
N PRO A 371 12.08 6.98 -22.48
CA PRO A 371 12.48 5.65 -22.03
C PRO A 371 11.76 5.24 -20.73
N LYS A 372 11.62 6.17 -19.79
CA LYS A 372 10.87 5.97 -18.53
C LYS A 372 9.40 5.61 -18.76
N THR A 373 8.75 6.22 -19.75
CA THR A 373 7.34 5.96 -20.05
C THR A 373 7.18 4.60 -20.72
N ARG A 374 8.09 4.24 -21.65
CA ARG A 374 8.15 2.90 -22.25
C ARG A 374 8.27 1.82 -21.18
N ASP A 375 9.20 1.97 -20.25
CA ASP A 375 9.42 0.98 -19.19
C ASP A 375 8.20 0.87 -18.27
N ARG A 376 7.60 2.00 -17.89
CA ARG A 376 6.36 2.03 -17.10
C ARG A 376 5.20 1.34 -17.81
N VAL A 377 4.99 1.60 -19.10
CA VAL A 377 3.91 0.96 -19.86
C VAL A 377 4.17 -0.54 -19.96
N ASN A 378 5.41 -0.97 -20.22
CA ASN A 378 5.74 -2.39 -20.25
C ASN A 378 5.51 -3.10 -18.91
N ILE A 379 5.84 -2.44 -17.80
CA ILE A 379 5.57 -2.96 -16.44
C ILE A 379 4.06 -3.07 -16.21
N VAL A 380 3.30 -2.00 -16.49
CA VAL A 380 1.84 -1.99 -16.35
C VAL A 380 1.20 -3.08 -17.21
N LEU A 381 1.66 -3.25 -18.45
CA LEU A 381 1.12 -4.24 -19.37
C LEU A 381 1.38 -5.66 -18.88
N ARG A 382 2.61 -5.98 -18.46
CA ARG A 382 2.93 -7.29 -17.88
C ARG A 382 2.15 -7.57 -16.61
N GLU A 383 2.03 -6.59 -15.73
CA GLU A 383 1.30 -6.76 -14.46
C GLU A 383 -0.20 -6.86 -14.67
N SER A 384 -0.76 -6.17 -15.68
CA SER A 384 -2.19 -6.26 -16.01
C SER A 384 -2.63 -7.67 -16.41
N LEU A 385 -1.74 -8.47 -16.99
CA LEU A 385 -2.02 -9.86 -17.36
C LEU A 385 -2.27 -10.74 -16.14
N SER A 386 -1.54 -10.48 -15.05
CA SER A 386 -1.72 -11.23 -13.80
C SER A 386 -3.13 -11.02 -13.21
N VAL A 387 -3.80 -9.93 -13.58
CA VAL A 387 -5.14 -9.54 -13.11
C VAL A 387 -6.25 -10.03 -14.07
N VAL A 388 -5.92 -10.58 -15.24
CA VAL A 388 -6.91 -11.06 -16.23
C VAL A 388 -7.94 -12.04 -15.63
N PRO A 389 -7.56 -13.03 -14.79
CA PRO A 389 -8.55 -13.90 -14.15
C PRO A 389 -9.58 -13.11 -13.31
N SER A 390 -9.15 -12.07 -12.62
CA SER A 390 -10.04 -11.17 -11.88
C SER A 390 -10.96 -10.36 -12.80
N VAL A 391 -10.48 -9.92 -13.96
CA VAL A 391 -11.30 -9.23 -14.96
C VAL A 391 -12.41 -10.14 -15.50
N VAL A 392 -12.10 -11.41 -15.77
CA VAL A 392 -13.11 -12.40 -16.18
C VAL A 392 -14.18 -12.57 -15.09
N CYS A 393 -13.78 -12.61 -13.82
CA CYS A 393 -14.70 -12.72 -12.69
C CYS A 393 -15.62 -11.50 -12.47
N LEU A 394 -15.34 -10.33 -13.09
CA LEU A 394 -16.28 -9.19 -13.06
C LEU A 394 -17.57 -9.49 -13.82
N GLY A 395 -17.50 -10.27 -14.92
CA GLY A 395 -18.68 -10.65 -15.69
C GLY A 395 -19.47 -11.80 -15.07
N MET A 396 -19.00 -12.37 -13.96
CA MET A 396 -19.58 -13.56 -13.34
C MET A 396 -20.50 -13.20 -12.15
N PRO A 397 -21.38 -14.13 -11.73
CA PRO A 397 -22.17 -13.98 -10.51
C PRO A 397 -21.31 -13.78 -9.26
N GLY A 398 -21.87 -13.11 -8.24
CA GLY A 398 -21.13 -12.66 -7.05
C GLY A 398 -20.32 -13.77 -6.33
N TYR A 399 -20.78 -15.02 -6.38
CA TYR A 399 -20.03 -16.16 -5.85
C TYR A 399 -18.67 -16.36 -6.56
N PHE A 400 -18.65 -16.31 -7.90
CA PHE A 400 -17.42 -16.39 -8.69
C PHE A 400 -16.57 -15.12 -8.58
N THR A 401 -17.23 -13.96 -8.46
CA THR A 401 -16.54 -12.67 -8.23
C THR A 401 -15.68 -12.70 -6.97
N ARG A 402 -16.08 -13.43 -5.92
CA ARG A 402 -15.24 -13.63 -4.70
C ARG A 402 -13.91 -14.34 -4.99
N PHE A 403 -13.87 -15.28 -5.94
CA PHE A 403 -12.59 -15.86 -6.38
C PHE A 403 -11.72 -14.81 -7.07
N GLY A 404 -12.32 -13.96 -7.89
CA GLY A 404 -11.64 -12.79 -8.47
C GLY A 404 -11.05 -11.86 -7.41
N VAL A 405 -11.78 -11.65 -6.30
CA VAL A 405 -11.30 -10.86 -5.15
C VAL A 405 -10.08 -11.54 -4.52
N VAL A 406 -10.16 -12.82 -4.17
CA VAL A 406 -9.02 -13.57 -3.61
C VAL A 406 -7.80 -13.54 -4.56
N TRP A 407 -8.04 -13.67 -5.85
CA TRP A 407 -6.99 -13.63 -6.86
C TRP A 407 -6.27 -12.28 -6.91
N SER A 408 -7.03 -11.19 -7.07
CA SER A 408 -6.47 -9.84 -7.18
C SER A 408 -5.92 -9.29 -5.88
N SER A 409 -6.51 -9.69 -4.74
CA SER A 409 -6.19 -9.12 -3.43
C SER A 409 -5.07 -9.86 -2.70
N LEU A 410 -4.91 -11.17 -2.93
CA LEU A 410 -3.94 -12.02 -2.23
C LEU A 410 -2.94 -12.68 -3.18
N LEU A 411 -3.40 -13.44 -4.18
CA LEU A 411 -2.51 -14.27 -5.01
C LEU A 411 -1.57 -13.44 -5.88
N VAL A 412 -2.11 -12.46 -6.63
CA VAL A 412 -1.31 -11.58 -7.51
C VAL A 412 -0.26 -10.81 -6.69
N PRO A 413 -0.61 -10.14 -5.58
CA PRO A 413 0.37 -9.49 -4.71
C PRO A 413 1.39 -10.44 -4.11
N SER A 414 1.00 -11.64 -3.65
CA SER A 414 1.95 -12.64 -3.12
C SER A 414 2.95 -13.08 -4.18
N ALA A 415 2.48 -13.34 -5.39
CA ALA A 415 3.34 -13.77 -6.49
C ALA A 415 4.32 -12.66 -6.92
N ASN A 416 3.84 -11.42 -7.01
CA ASN A 416 4.70 -10.29 -7.33
C ASN A 416 5.64 -9.89 -6.17
N SER A 417 5.26 -10.14 -4.92
CA SER A 417 6.13 -10.01 -3.74
C SER A 417 7.27 -11.02 -3.79
N ALA A 418 6.96 -12.30 -4.07
CA ALA A 418 7.94 -13.36 -4.26
C ALA A 418 8.91 -13.06 -5.42
N ARG A 419 8.38 -12.57 -6.55
CA ARG A 419 9.18 -12.13 -7.69
C ARG A 419 10.09 -10.96 -7.34
N GLY A 420 9.57 -9.97 -6.61
CA GLY A 420 10.35 -8.83 -6.11
C GLY A 420 11.53 -9.28 -5.24
N ASN A 421 11.30 -10.26 -4.36
CA ASN A 421 12.36 -10.83 -3.53
C ASN A 421 13.41 -11.57 -4.37
N ARG A 422 12.99 -12.43 -5.30
CA ARG A 422 13.90 -13.16 -6.19
C ARG A 422 14.72 -12.20 -7.06
N ASN A 423 14.12 -11.13 -7.57
CA ASN A 423 14.83 -10.13 -8.37
C ASN A 423 15.87 -9.37 -7.53
N PHE A 424 15.56 -9.10 -6.26
CA PHE A 424 16.50 -8.47 -5.34
C PHE A 424 17.70 -9.38 -5.05
N GLU A 425 17.49 -10.68 -4.84
CA GLU A 425 18.56 -11.66 -4.66
C GLU A 425 19.48 -11.80 -5.89
N ASN A 426 18.96 -11.48 -7.09
CA ASN A 426 19.71 -11.51 -8.35
C ASN A 426 20.28 -10.13 -8.75
N ASP A 427 20.30 -9.16 -7.84
CA ASP A 427 20.79 -7.79 -8.07
C ASP A 427 20.16 -7.10 -9.30
N VAL A 428 18.89 -7.39 -9.60
CA VAL A 428 18.18 -6.80 -10.74
C VAL A 428 17.86 -5.33 -10.44
N VAL A 429 18.22 -4.44 -11.37
CA VAL A 429 17.95 -3.00 -11.27
C VAL A 429 16.43 -2.76 -11.08
N GLY A 430 16.08 -2.00 -10.05
CA GLY A 430 14.68 -1.67 -9.72
C GLY A 430 13.97 -2.68 -8.80
N ALA A 431 14.63 -3.76 -8.37
CA ALA A 431 14.05 -4.73 -7.45
C ALA A 431 13.61 -4.08 -6.12
N GLU A 432 14.39 -3.13 -5.60
CA GLU A 432 14.07 -2.40 -4.36
C GLU A 432 12.76 -1.59 -4.47
N GLU A 433 12.52 -0.97 -5.63
CA GLU A 433 11.28 -0.21 -5.89
C GLU A 433 10.07 -1.15 -5.93
N ILE A 434 10.21 -2.31 -6.57
CA ILE A 434 9.17 -3.36 -6.63
C ILE A 434 8.86 -3.87 -5.22
N GLN A 435 9.87 -4.22 -4.43
CA GLN A 435 9.73 -4.64 -3.04
C GLN A 435 8.98 -3.60 -2.20
N THR A 436 9.40 -2.35 -2.29
CA THR A 436 8.82 -1.22 -1.56
C THR A 436 7.35 -1.02 -1.93
N ARG A 437 7.02 -1.11 -3.22
CA ARG A 437 5.64 -1.01 -3.71
C ARG A 437 4.74 -2.10 -3.12
N TRP A 438 5.18 -3.36 -3.12
CA TRP A 438 4.36 -4.44 -2.59
C TRP A 438 4.23 -4.40 -1.06
N LEU A 439 5.25 -3.95 -0.35
CA LEU A 439 5.12 -3.69 1.09
C LEU A 439 4.07 -2.60 1.38
N LYS A 440 4.04 -1.52 0.59
CA LYS A 440 2.96 -0.52 0.68
C LYS A 440 1.60 -1.14 0.40
N TYR A 441 1.51 -1.98 -0.64
CA TYR A 441 0.30 -2.72 -0.97
C TYR A 441 -0.21 -3.53 0.22
N TRP A 442 0.64 -4.29 0.90
CA TRP A 442 0.21 -5.11 2.04
C TRP A 442 -0.29 -4.28 3.22
N CYS A 443 0.33 -3.12 3.50
CA CYS A 443 -0.20 -2.18 4.48
C CYS A 443 -1.60 -1.69 4.10
N VAL A 444 -1.80 -1.29 2.84
CA VAL A 444 -3.11 -0.82 2.36
C VAL A 444 -4.13 -1.95 2.36
N TYR A 445 -3.77 -3.13 1.88
CA TYR A 445 -4.61 -4.32 1.88
C TYR A 445 -5.12 -4.63 3.29
N ALA A 446 -4.23 -4.66 4.28
CA ALA A 446 -4.58 -4.96 5.65
C ALA A 446 -5.58 -3.95 6.24
N THR A 447 -5.34 -2.65 6.04
CA THR A 447 -6.26 -1.60 6.51
C THR A 447 -7.59 -1.64 5.77
N THR A 448 -7.56 -1.70 4.44
CA THR A 448 -8.77 -1.75 3.60
C THR A 448 -9.59 -3.00 3.89
N SER A 449 -8.97 -4.17 4.01
CA SER A 449 -9.66 -5.42 4.35
C SER A 449 -10.29 -5.36 5.73
N GLY A 450 -9.62 -4.73 6.71
CA GLY A 450 -10.20 -4.49 8.04
C GLY A 450 -11.44 -3.62 7.96
N VAL A 451 -11.37 -2.48 7.24
CA VAL A 451 -12.52 -1.59 7.03
C VAL A 451 -13.66 -2.30 6.30
N LEU A 452 -13.37 -3.05 5.23
CA LEU A 452 -14.37 -3.80 4.49
C LEU A 452 -15.06 -4.87 5.35
N HIS A 453 -14.33 -5.51 6.26
CA HIS A 453 -14.91 -6.47 7.19
C HIS A 453 -15.89 -5.79 8.18
N TYR A 454 -15.54 -4.62 8.72
CA TYR A 454 -16.47 -3.85 9.57
C TYR A 454 -17.70 -3.35 8.80
N LEU A 455 -17.53 -3.05 7.51
CA LEU A 455 -18.62 -2.61 6.64
C LEU A 455 -19.41 -3.76 6.00
N GLU A 456 -19.04 -5.02 6.24
CA GLU A 456 -19.67 -6.20 5.63
C GLU A 456 -21.20 -6.24 5.83
N PRO A 457 -21.76 -5.95 7.03
CA PRO A 457 -23.21 -5.94 7.22
C PRO A 457 -23.93 -4.87 6.41
N VAL A 458 -23.25 -3.78 6.03
CA VAL A 458 -23.82 -2.71 5.19
C VAL A 458 -23.64 -3.06 3.71
N LEU A 459 -22.45 -3.54 3.34
CA LEU A 459 -22.11 -3.93 1.97
C LEU A 459 -22.93 -5.12 1.47
N SER A 460 -23.42 -5.98 2.36
CA SER A 460 -24.32 -7.08 1.99
C SER A 460 -25.68 -6.61 1.45
N TRP A 461 -26.08 -5.37 1.75
CA TRP A 461 -27.33 -4.76 1.25
C TRP A 461 -27.14 -4.07 -0.10
N VAL A 462 -25.90 -3.77 -0.47
CA VAL A 462 -25.57 -3.06 -1.71
C VAL A 462 -25.40 -4.10 -2.83
N PRO A 463 -26.23 -4.07 -3.89
CA PRO A 463 -26.03 -4.95 -5.03
C PRO A 463 -24.66 -4.66 -5.68
N PHE A 464 -24.00 -5.70 -6.18
CA PHE A 464 -22.66 -5.61 -6.78
C PHE A 464 -21.54 -5.12 -5.84
N SER A 465 -21.73 -5.15 -4.51
CA SER A 465 -20.67 -4.79 -3.56
C SER A 465 -19.41 -5.64 -3.73
N THR A 466 -19.56 -6.94 -4.02
CA THR A 466 -18.41 -7.83 -4.30
C THR A 466 -17.66 -7.42 -5.57
N HIS A 467 -18.35 -6.95 -6.61
CA HIS A 467 -17.74 -6.43 -7.84
C HIS A 467 -17.00 -5.12 -7.57
N ALA A 468 -17.56 -4.22 -6.76
CA ALA A 468 -16.89 -2.99 -6.35
C ALA A 468 -15.61 -3.29 -5.55
N ILE A 469 -15.66 -4.26 -4.63
CA ILE A 469 -14.48 -4.74 -3.89
C ILE A 469 -13.43 -5.33 -4.84
N LEU A 470 -13.85 -6.10 -5.84
CA LEU A 470 -12.96 -6.64 -6.86
C LEU A 470 -12.26 -5.53 -7.66
N VAL A 471 -13.02 -4.54 -8.16
CA VAL A 471 -12.47 -3.38 -8.88
C VAL A 471 -11.48 -2.61 -8.00
N LEU A 472 -11.79 -2.42 -6.72
CA LEU A 472 -10.89 -1.77 -5.77
C LEU A 472 -9.55 -2.49 -5.65
N PHE A 473 -9.55 -3.82 -5.44
CA PHE A 473 -8.31 -4.59 -5.30
C PHE A 473 -7.52 -4.69 -6.62
N MET A 474 -8.20 -4.78 -7.76
CA MET A 474 -7.53 -4.66 -9.07
C MET A 474 -6.87 -3.29 -9.24
N ALA A 475 -7.55 -2.22 -8.85
CA ALA A 475 -7.03 -0.87 -8.94
C ALA A 475 -5.83 -0.63 -8.01
N MET A 476 -5.82 -1.28 -6.83
CA MET A 476 -4.68 -1.26 -5.91
C MET A 476 -3.48 -2.05 -6.44
N SER A 477 -3.70 -3.17 -7.12
CA SER A 477 -2.64 -4.04 -7.64
C SER A 477 -1.93 -3.49 -8.88
N LEU A 478 -2.56 -2.56 -9.62
CA LEU A 478 -1.99 -1.97 -10.83
C LEU A 478 -1.19 -0.68 -10.53
N PRO A 479 0.10 -0.60 -10.91
CA PRO A 479 0.95 0.54 -10.58
C PRO A 479 0.56 1.83 -11.31
N GLY A 480 -0.08 1.72 -12.48
CA GLY A 480 -0.41 2.88 -13.31
C GLY A 480 -1.52 3.77 -12.73
N LEU A 481 -2.36 3.25 -11.82
CA LEU A 481 -3.50 3.99 -11.29
C LEU A 481 -3.18 4.80 -10.04
N GLY A 482 -2.08 4.50 -9.35
CA GLY A 482 -1.64 5.23 -8.16
C GLY A 482 -2.56 5.08 -6.92
N VAL A 483 -3.62 4.26 -6.99
CA VAL A 483 -4.60 4.09 -5.89
C VAL A 483 -3.94 3.57 -4.62
N CYS A 484 -3.08 2.56 -4.74
CA CYS A 484 -2.34 2.02 -3.60
C CYS A 484 -1.43 3.08 -2.96
N GLU A 485 -0.71 3.86 -3.76
CA GLU A 485 0.17 4.91 -3.22
C GLU A 485 -0.65 5.98 -2.50
N PHE A 486 -1.76 6.43 -3.10
CA PHE A 486 -2.67 7.39 -2.50
C PHE A 486 -3.21 6.91 -1.14
N LEU A 487 -3.72 5.66 -1.08
CA LEU A 487 -4.23 5.07 0.16
C LEU A 487 -3.11 4.87 1.20
N PHE A 488 -1.92 4.48 0.78
CA PHE A 488 -0.78 4.35 1.67
C PHE A 488 -0.39 5.69 2.31
N GLN A 489 -0.36 6.77 1.52
CA GLN A 489 -0.09 8.13 2.03
C GLN A 489 -1.15 8.56 3.06
N ILE A 490 -2.42 8.21 2.84
CA ILE A 490 -3.48 8.44 3.82
C ILE A 490 -3.18 7.70 5.13
N ILE A 491 -2.88 6.41 5.05
CA ILE A 491 -2.58 5.58 6.24
C ILE A 491 -1.38 6.14 7.01
N VAL A 492 -0.32 6.53 6.31
CA VAL A 492 0.88 7.10 6.93
C VAL A 492 0.56 8.45 7.59
N ASN A 493 -0.15 9.34 6.90
CA ASN A 493 -0.53 10.64 7.45
C ASN A 493 -1.39 10.49 8.70
N GLU A 494 -2.36 9.57 8.70
CA GLU A 494 -3.18 9.28 9.89
C GLU A 494 -2.33 8.67 11.00
N ALA A 495 -1.45 7.71 10.71
CA ALA A 495 -0.57 7.12 11.72
C ALA A 495 0.37 8.17 12.35
N VAL A 496 0.84 9.15 11.57
CA VAL A 496 1.59 10.31 12.07
C VAL A 496 0.69 11.20 12.94
N GLY A 497 -0.52 11.51 12.48
CA GLY A 497 -1.49 12.32 13.23
C GLY A 497 -1.89 11.74 14.58
N TRP A 498 -1.97 10.41 14.66
CA TRP A 498 -2.29 9.68 15.90
C TRP A 498 -1.08 9.53 16.84
N GLY A 499 0.10 9.96 16.38
CA GLY A 499 1.36 9.84 17.11
C GLY A 499 1.86 8.40 17.21
N ILE A 500 1.42 7.52 16.31
CA ILE A 500 1.92 6.14 16.19
C ILE A 500 3.32 6.18 15.56
N ILE A 501 3.48 7.02 14.53
CA ILE A 501 4.75 7.25 13.85
C ILE A 501 5.21 8.67 14.18
N SER A 502 6.48 8.85 14.55
CA SER A 502 7.02 10.20 14.76
C SER A 502 7.13 10.94 13.42
N GLY A 503 6.57 12.15 13.32
CA GLY A 503 6.46 12.95 12.10
C GLY A 503 7.77 13.54 11.54
N GLU A 504 8.95 13.10 11.97
CA GLU A 504 10.23 13.55 11.39
C GLU A 504 10.28 13.23 9.89
N GLY A 505 10.20 14.27 9.05
CA GLY A 505 10.22 14.17 7.59
C GLY A 505 8.84 14.13 6.91
N PHE A 506 7.74 14.15 7.66
CA PHE A 506 6.38 14.22 7.09
C PHE A 506 5.82 15.64 7.18
N LYS A 507 4.95 16.00 6.23
CA LYS A 507 4.27 17.30 6.19
C LYS A 507 3.48 17.56 7.48
N ASP A 508 3.26 18.84 7.76
CA ASP A 508 2.58 19.36 8.93
C ASP A 508 1.32 18.55 9.31
N VAL A 509 1.14 18.25 10.61
CA VAL A 509 0.02 17.44 11.16
C VAL A 509 -1.35 18.04 10.74
N GLY A 510 -1.37 19.31 10.38
CA GLY A 510 -2.52 19.97 9.77
C GLY A 510 -3.02 19.37 8.44
N GLU A 511 -2.24 18.53 7.77
CA GLU A 511 -2.61 17.88 6.51
C GLU A 511 -3.32 16.54 6.66
N THR A 512 -3.48 15.99 7.87
CA THR A 512 -4.18 14.71 8.04
C THR A 512 -5.65 14.80 7.63
N MET A 513 -6.22 13.69 7.15
CA MET A 513 -7.57 13.67 6.60
C MET A 513 -8.60 13.94 7.71
N VAL A 514 -8.35 13.42 8.92
CA VAL A 514 -9.15 13.73 10.11
C VAL A 514 -9.11 15.22 10.44
N VAL A 515 -7.92 15.84 10.45
CA VAL A 515 -7.81 17.28 10.75
C VAL A 515 -8.45 18.12 9.64
N ARG A 516 -8.32 17.72 8.37
CA ARG A 516 -9.02 18.35 7.24
C ARG A 516 -10.53 18.23 7.37
N GLY A 517 -11.04 17.05 7.76
CA GLY A 517 -12.45 16.79 8.03
C GLY A 517 -12.99 17.68 9.15
N ILE A 518 -12.30 17.72 10.30
CA ILE A 518 -12.66 18.58 11.44
C ILE A 518 -12.64 20.05 11.04
N ARG A 519 -11.62 20.51 10.30
CA ARG A 519 -11.56 21.90 9.79
C ARG A 519 -12.69 22.19 8.81
N ALA A 520 -13.05 21.25 7.95
CA ALA A 520 -14.16 21.41 7.00
C ALA A 520 -15.51 21.52 7.73
N VAL A 521 -15.75 20.66 8.73
CA VAL A 521 -16.95 20.72 9.58
C VAL A 521 -17.00 22.04 10.36
N SER A 522 -15.90 22.42 11.01
CA SER A 522 -15.81 23.69 11.75
C SER A 522 -16.04 24.92 10.86
N ARG A 523 -15.50 24.92 9.63
CA ARG A 523 -15.78 25.99 8.65
C ARG A 523 -17.24 25.99 8.20
N ALA A 524 -17.84 24.82 7.98
CA ALA A 524 -19.24 24.70 7.61
C ALA A 524 -20.17 25.21 8.72
N GLU A 525 -19.85 24.92 9.99
CA GLU A 525 -20.57 25.45 11.14
C GLU A 525 -20.41 26.97 11.28
N LYS A 526 -19.20 27.49 11.11
CA LYS A 526 -18.94 28.94 11.13
C LYS A 526 -19.75 29.67 10.04
N MET A 527 -19.73 29.16 8.81
CA MET A 527 -20.54 29.72 7.71
C MET A 527 -22.04 29.63 7.97
N ARG A 528 -22.51 28.55 8.64
CA ARG A 528 -23.92 28.41 9.02
C ARG A 528 -24.31 29.42 10.11
N GLY A 529 -23.44 29.66 11.09
CA GLY A 529 -23.62 30.69 12.12
C GLY A 529 -23.67 32.09 11.53
N GLU A 530 -22.74 32.43 10.63
CA GLU A 530 -22.72 33.72 9.92
C GLU A 530 -23.96 33.92 9.04
N LYS A 531 -24.40 32.88 8.32
CA LYS A 531 -25.63 32.95 7.51
C LYS A 531 -26.87 33.17 8.38
N LYS A 532 -26.93 32.54 9.56
CA LYS A 532 -28.05 32.72 10.49
C LYS A 532 -28.08 34.16 11.04
N LYS A 533 -26.94 34.70 11.44
CA LYS A 533 -26.83 36.10 11.90
C LYS A 533 -27.27 37.09 10.82
N LYS A 534 -26.81 36.91 9.57
CA LYS A 534 -27.25 37.76 8.45
C LYS A 534 -28.76 37.69 8.21
N MET A 535 -29.37 36.51 8.33
CA MET A 535 -30.84 36.38 8.21
C MET A 535 -31.58 37.01 9.38
N GLU A 536 -31.02 37.00 10.59
CA GLU A 536 -31.58 37.69 11.76
C GLU A 536 -31.47 39.21 11.60
N GLU A 537 -30.32 39.73 11.16
CA GLU A 537 -30.11 41.16 10.86
C GLU A 537 -31.02 41.66 9.71
N GLU A 538 -31.09 40.94 8.58
CA GLU A 538 -32.00 41.28 7.46
C GLU A 538 -33.49 41.18 7.85
N GLY A 539 -33.82 40.32 8.82
CA GLY A 539 -35.18 40.17 9.34
C GLY A 539 -35.59 41.30 10.28
N GLU A 540 -34.65 41.83 11.08
CA GLU A 540 -34.88 42.98 11.95
C GLU A 540 -35.02 44.28 11.15
N ASP A 541 -34.21 44.47 10.10
CA ASP A 541 -34.31 45.65 9.22
C ASP A 541 -35.67 45.71 8.49
N LYS A 542 -36.21 44.57 8.05
CA LYS A 542 -37.55 44.51 7.45
C LYS A 542 -38.67 44.82 8.44
N LYS A 543 -38.59 44.31 9.67
CA LYS A 543 -39.57 44.64 10.72
C LYS A 543 -39.48 46.10 11.18
N GLY A 544 -38.29 46.71 11.12
CA GLY A 544 -38.10 48.13 11.38
C GLY A 544 -38.65 49.03 10.28
N GLY A 545 -38.58 48.59 9.01
CA GLY A 545 -39.17 49.27 7.86
C GLY A 545 -40.70 49.27 7.87
N GLU A 546 -41.33 48.09 8.05
CA GLU A 546 -42.79 47.96 8.08
C GLU A 546 -43.44 48.77 9.21
N LYS A 547 -42.80 48.85 10.39
CA LYS A 547 -43.29 49.70 11.49
C LYS A 547 -43.22 51.20 11.20
N LYS A 548 -42.24 51.65 10.43
CA LYS A 548 -42.11 53.07 10.04
C LYS A 548 -43.10 53.43 8.94
N GLU A 549 -43.34 52.55 7.98
CA GLU A 549 -44.38 52.76 6.96
C GLU A 549 -45.78 52.77 7.59
N GLU A 550 -46.10 51.87 8.53
CA GLU A 550 -47.38 51.93 9.25
C GLU A 550 -47.55 53.22 10.08
N GLU A 551 -46.49 53.72 10.74
CA GLU A 551 -46.53 54.99 11.49
C GLU A 551 -46.66 56.21 10.56
N GLU A 552 -46.01 56.24 9.40
CA GLU A 552 -46.16 57.33 8.43
C GLU A 552 -47.55 57.33 7.77
N GLU A 553 -48.11 56.16 7.46
CA GLU A 553 -49.46 56.04 6.89
C GLU A 553 -50.56 56.45 7.91
N THR A 554 -50.34 56.21 9.22
CA THR A 554 -51.22 56.73 10.28
C THR A 554 -51.09 58.23 10.51
N ILE A 555 -49.95 58.85 10.19
CA ILE A 555 -49.75 60.30 10.28
C ILE A 555 -50.37 61.02 9.08
N GLU A 556 -50.26 60.46 7.86
CA GLU A 556 -50.91 61.04 6.67
C GLU A 556 -52.45 60.95 6.74
N THR A 557 -53.01 59.83 7.20
CA THR A 557 -54.47 59.70 7.39
C THR A 557 -55.02 60.64 8.46
N LYS A 558 -54.21 61.07 9.43
CA LYS A 558 -54.57 62.10 10.41
C LYS A 558 -54.44 63.53 9.89
N LYS A 559 -53.69 63.79 8.81
CA LYS A 559 -53.59 65.11 8.17
C LYS A 559 -54.68 65.38 7.13
N ASN A 560 -55.29 64.34 6.57
CA ASN A 560 -56.37 64.43 5.58
C ASN A 560 -57.80 64.36 6.18
N LYS A 561 -57.92 64.30 7.51
CA LYS A 561 -59.17 64.57 8.26
C LYS A 561 -59.02 65.89 8.98
#